data_AF-A0A6G3S0P9-F1
#
_entry.id   AF-A0A6G3S0P9-F1
#
_cell.length_a   1.000
_cell.length_b   1.000
_cell.length_c   1.000
_cell.angle_alpha   90.00
_cell.angle_beta   90.00
_cell.angle_gamma   90.00
#
_symmetry.space_group_name_H-M   'P 1'
#
loop_
_entity.id
_entity.type
_entity.pdbx_description
1 polymer ?
#
loop_
_entity_poly.entity_id
_entity_poly.type
_entity_poly.pdbx_seq_one_letter_code
_entity_poly.pdbx_strand_id
1 'polypeptide(L)' 'AEPPTAYRSGVAWLPRSRTAALAVGPTGTDLTTNGGRTWRTVDTGSYDTVDCTRDGACWAAGEQGRVARLRP' A
#
# COMPACT_ATOMS: atom_id res chain seq x y z
N ALA A 1 -4.93 -4.03 18.12
CA ALA A 1 -4.70 -3.78 16.68
C ALA A 1 -4.62 -2.28 16.50
N GLU A 2 -3.70 -1.81 15.66
CA GLU A 2 -3.47 -0.40 15.39
C GLU A 2 -3.71 -0.18 13.89
N PRO A 3 -4.88 0.34 13.50
CA PRO A 3 -5.24 0.52 12.09
C PRO A 3 -4.45 1.67 11.45
N PRO A 4 -4.49 1.82 10.12
CA PRO A 4 -4.02 3.02 9.45
C PRO A 4 -4.62 4.29 10.06
N THR A 5 -3.81 5.33 10.18
CA THR A 5 -4.18 6.59 10.86
C THR A 5 -5.15 7.45 10.07
N ALA A 6 -5.39 7.14 8.80
CA ALA A 6 -6.29 7.85 7.90
C ALA A 6 -6.96 6.90 6.91
N TYR A 7 -7.96 7.41 6.18
CA TYR A 7 -8.64 6.67 5.12
C TYR A 7 -7.67 6.13 4.07
N ARG A 8 -7.91 4.88 3.65
CA ARG A 8 -7.18 4.18 2.59
C ARG A 8 -8.18 3.63 1.57
N SER A 9 -8.03 4.05 0.32
CA SER A 9 -8.92 3.72 -0.79
C SER A 9 -8.65 2.33 -1.37
N GLY A 10 -7.44 1.80 -1.21
CA GLY A 10 -7.07 0.48 -1.73
C GLY A 10 -6.05 -0.25 -0.85
N VAL A 11 -6.06 -1.58 -0.92
CA VAL A 11 -5.10 -2.45 -0.24
C VAL A 11 -4.69 -3.62 -1.13
N ALA A 12 -3.39 -3.94 -1.18
CA ALA A 12 -2.86 -5.09 -1.91
C ALA A 12 -1.85 -5.88 -1.07
N TRP A 13 -2.01 -7.20 -1.04
CA TRP A 13 -1.07 -8.11 -0.39
C TRP A 13 0.20 -8.27 -1.23
N LEU A 14 1.35 -8.21 -0.58
CA LEU A 14 2.64 -8.33 -1.26
C LEU A 14 2.87 -9.77 -1.74
N PRO A 15 3.23 -9.97 -3.02
CA PRO A 15 3.58 -11.28 -3.53
C PRO A 15 4.74 -11.87 -2.73
N ARG A 16 4.67 -13.18 -2.46
CA ARG A 16 5.65 -13.94 -1.65
C ARG A 16 5.66 -13.58 -0.16
N SER A 17 4.73 -12.78 0.33
CA SER A 17 4.46 -12.61 1.76
C SER A 17 3.06 -13.11 2.11
N ARG A 18 2.94 -13.76 3.28
CA ARG A 18 1.63 -14.17 3.83
C ARG A 18 1.04 -13.12 4.77
N THR A 19 1.82 -12.11 5.15
CA THR A 19 1.47 -11.17 6.22
C THR A 19 1.71 -9.72 5.88
N ALA A 20 2.29 -9.42 4.70
CA ALA A 20 2.58 -8.06 4.31
C ALA A 20 1.62 -7.53 3.25
N ALA A 21 1.14 -6.30 3.44
CA ALA A 21 0.26 -5.60 2.51
C ALA A 21 0.53 -4.09 2.54
N LEU A 22 0.28 -3.42 1.42
CA LEU A 22 0.25 -1.96 1.31
C LEU A 22 -1.19 -1.49 1.27
N ALA A 23 -1.53 -0.48 2.07
CA ALA A 23 -2.78 0.25 1.98
C ALA A 23 -2.48 1.69 1.54
N VAL A 24 -3.14 2.16 0.49
CA VAL A 24 -2.90 3.49 -0.09
C VAL A 24 -4.13 4.38 0.05
N GLY A 25 -3.93 5.69 0.08
CA GLY A 25 -5.00 6.67 0.02
C GLY A 25 -4.48 8.09 -0.20
N PRO A 26 -5.39 9.09 -0.16
CA PRO A 26 -5.04 10.48 -0.44
C PRO A 26 -3.99 11.10 0.49
N THR A 27 -3.81 10.52 1.68
CA THR A 27 -2.87 11.03 2.71
C THR A 27 -1.65 10.14 2.93
N GLY A 28 -1.45 9.12 2.09
CA GLY A 28 -0.25 8.28 2.16
C GLY A 28 -0.47 6.80 1.92
N THR A 29 0.63 6.06 2.10
CA THR A 29 0.71 4.61 2.02
C THR A 29 1.19 4.05 3.35
N ASP A 30 0.47 3.06 3.86
CA ASP A 30 0.84 2.31 5.06
C ASP A 30 1.19 0.85 4.73
N LEU A 31 2.21 0.32 5.38
CA LEU A 31 2.64 -1.08 5.30
C LEU A 31 2.26 -1.82 6.57
N THR A 32 1.65 -2.99 6.41
CA THR A 32 1.65 -4.03 7.45
C THR A 32 2.64 -5.13 7.09
N THR A 33 3.22 -5.79 8.09
CA THR A 33 4.03 -7.02 7.95
C THR A 33 3.54 -8.14 8.85
N ASN A 34 2.45 -7.92 9.59
CA ASN A 34 1.92 -8.84 10.61
C ASN A 34 0.42 -9.15 10.40
N GLY A 35 -0.02 -9.17 9.14
CA GLY A 35 -1.37 -9.56 8.76
C GLY A 35 -2.43 -8.50 9.06
N GLY A 36 -2.07 -7.22 8.96
CA GLY A 36 -2.98 -6.10 9.17
C GLY A 36 -3.24 -5.75 10.64
N ARG A 37 -2.47 -6.31 11.57
CA ARG A 37 -2.63 -6.04 13.02
C ARG A 37 -2.07 -4.68 13.41
N THR A 38 -0.95 -4.28 12.81
CA THR A 38 -0.37 -2.94 12.91
C THR A 38 0.09 -2.46 11.54
N TRP A 39 0.12 -1.14 11.39
CA TRP A 39 0.43 -0.46 10.14
C TRP A 39 1.44 0.67 10.40
N ARG A 40 2.39 0.87 9.48
CA ARG A 40 3.34 1.98 9.54
C ARG A 40 3.32 2.76 8.24
N THR A 41 3.34 4.09 8.32
CA THR A 41 3.42 4.94 7.12
C THR A 41 4.79 4.79 6.46
N VAL A 42 4.79 4.61 5.14
CA VAL A 42 6.00 4.45 4.32
C VAL A 42 6.12 5.49 3.21
N ASP A 43 5.01 6.14 2.86
CA ASP A 43 4.96 7.23 1.89
C ASP A 43 3.80 8.16 2.28
N THR A 44 3.94 9.47 2.08
CA THR A 44 2.88 10.46 2.36
C THR A 44 2.22 10.98 1.09
N GLY A 45 2.55 10.42 -0.07
CA GLY A 45 1.96 10.76 -1.35
C GLY A 45 0.55 10.19 -1.51
N SER A 46 -0.26 10.91 -2.29
CA SER A 46 -1.60 10.50 -2.66
C SER A 46 -1.56 9.42 -3.73
N TYR A 47 -2.23 8.29 -3.45
CA TYR A 47 -2.60 7.28 -4.44
C TYR A 47 -4.04 6.84 -4.21
N ASP A 48 -4.77 6.61 -5.29
CA ASP A 48 -6.18 6.23 -5.28
C ASP A 48 -6.35 4.70 -5.32
N THR A 49 -5.38 3.97 -5.89
CA THR A 49 -5.42 2.52 -6.03
C THR A 49 -4.04 1.89 -5.96
N VAL A 50 -4.00 0.62 -5.59
CA VAL A 50 -2.80 -0.23 -5.53
C VAL A 50 -3.14 -1.63 -6.00
N ASP A 51 -2.25 -2.24 -6.77
CA ASP A 51 -2.36 -3.65 -7.16
C ASP A 51 -0.99 -4.31 -7.21
N CYS A 52 -0.96 -5.61 -6.95
CA CYS A 52 0.23 -6.44 -7.00
C CYS A 52 0.02 -7.60 -7.98
N THR A 53 0.90 -7.69 -8.97
CA THR A 53 0.86 -8.69 -10.03
C THR A 53 1.55 -9.98 -9.60
N ARG A 54 1.20 -11.10 -10.26
CA ARG A 54 1.75 -12.44 -9.95
C ARG A 54 3.26 -12.56 -10.09
N ASP A 55 3.86 -11.75 -10.97
CA ASP A 55 5.32 -11.69 -11.17
C ASP A 55 6.07 -10.96 -10.02
N GLY A 56 5.34 -10.39 -9.08
CA GLY A 56 5.89 -9.76 -7.89
C GLY A 56 6.02 -8.23 -7.97
N ALA A 57 5.56 -7.59 -9.04
CA ALA A 57 5.50 -6.14 -9.09
C ALA A 57 4.27 -5.62 -8.32
N CYS A 58 4.44 -4.51 -7.60
CA CYS A 58 3.32 -3.77 -7.02
C CYS A 58 3.36 -2.35 -7.53
N TRP A 59 2.21 -1.86 -7.95
CA TRP A 59 2.01 -0.55 -8.55
C TRP A 59 0.94 0.22 -7.80
N ALA A 60 1.08 1.54 -7.76
CA ALA A 60 0.08 2.45 -7.26
C ALA A 60 -0.15 3.58 -8.28
N ALA A 61 -1.40 4.03 -8.39
CA ALA A 61 -1.79 5.15 -9.25
C ALA A 61 -2.57 6.18 -8.45
N GLY A 62 -2.38 7.46 -8.75
CA GLY A 62 -2.95 8.56 -7.99
C GLY A 62 -3.13 9.85 -8.77
N GLU A 63 -3.31 10.93 -8.01
CA GLU A 63 -3.58 12.28 -8.52
C GLU A 63 -2.61 12.73 -9.62
N GLN A 64 -3.09 13.58 -10.52
CA GLN A 64 -2.28 14.19 -11.58
C GLN A 64 -1.57 13.18 -12.50
N GLY A 65 -2.10 11.96 -12.59
CA GLY A 65 -1.51 10.88 -13.38
C GLY A 65 -0.27 10.26 -12.74
N ARG A 66 -0.10 10.41 -11.42
CA ARG A 66 1.04 9.83 -10.69
C ARG A 66 0.98 8.30 -10.77
N VAL A 67 2.13 7.69 -11.05
CA VAL A 67 2.33 6.24 -11.04
C VAL A 67 3.57 5.92 -10.22
N ALA A 68 3.46 4.95 -9.31
CA ALA A 68 4.57 4.45 -8.52
C ALA A 68 4.70 2.95 -8.61
N ARG A 69 5.93 2.46 -8.45
CA ARG A 69 6.26 1.04 -8.35
C ARG A 69 7.00 0.79 -7.04
N LEU A 70 6.56 -0.20 -6.27
CA LEU A 70 7.30 -0.65 -5.09
C LEU A 70 8.68 -1.16 -5.51
N ARG A 71 9.72 -0.67 -4.83
CA ARG A 71 11.11 -1.13 -4.99
C ARG A 71 11.56 -1.87 -3.72
N PRO A 72 12.51 -2.81 -3.83
CA PRO A 72 13.14 -3.45 -2.68
C PRO A 72 13.79 -2.43 -1.74
#